data_AF-A0A497PDV8-F1
#
_entry.id   AF-A0A497PDV8-F1
#
_cell.length_a   1.000
_cell.length_b   1.000
_cell.length_c   1.000
_cell.angle_alpha   90.00
_cell.angle_beta   90.00
_cell.angle_gamma   90.00
#
_symmetry.space_group_name_H-M   'P 1'
#
loop_
_entity.id
_entity.type
_entity.pdbx_description
1 polymer ?
#
loop_
_entity_poly.entity_id
_entity_poly.type
_entity_poly.pdbx_seq_one_letter_code
_entity_poly.pdbx_strand_id
1 'polypeptide(L)'
;MMTPDDADSSDDYDEAEETDTFPDAEEDEYADEEEEIEEELGVEYSPSRLAKFLEDPWPRVTFVMMILGFVVVLFTPNDVWRVWNWMIVGMYFLWILTAVASTIGLTVWKNPAVSRIKYGGITNAFLALVCGVLGTIDTIMLIGGTGGLLPAIDVPVLYAAILIVVFSLYSLWLVQRVVQTEMEQANQ
;
A
#
# COMPACT_ATOMS: atom_id res chain seq x y z
N MET A 1 51.37 30.48 -43.90
CA MET A 1 50.40 31.27 -44.69
C MET A 1 49.63 30.27 -45.55
N MET A 2 48.29 30.34 -45.45
CA MET A 2 47.15 29.52 -45.97
C MET A 2 47.33 28.70 -47.27
N THR A 3 46.99 27.38 -47.27
CA THR A 3 45.73 26.64 -47.68
C THR A 3 45.55 26.51 -49.21
N PRO A 4 45.11 25.35 -49.73
CA PRO A 4 43.67 25.04 -49.85
C PRO A 4 43.29 23.54 -49.76
N ASP A 5 42.23 23.21 -49.01
CA ASP A 5 41.44 22.00 -49.22
C ASP A 5 39.98 22.44 -49.46
N ASP A 6 39.55 22.31 -50.71
CA ASP A 6 38.17 22.40 -51.17
C ASP A 6 37.76 21.02 -51.72
N ALA A 7 36.46 20.73 -51.57
CA ALA A 7 35.67 19.67 -52.22
C ALA A 7 35.71 18.26 -51.60
N ASP A 8 34.57 17.80 -51.05
CA ASP A 8 33.58 17.05 -51.86
C ASP A 8 32.26 16.79 -51.10
N SER A 9 31.18 16.66 -51.88
CA SER A 9 29.87 16.04 -51.59
C SER A 9 28.74 16.90 -51.00
N SER A 10 28.03 17.56 -51.92
CA SER A 10 26.67 18.11 -51.86
C SER A 10 25.54 17.07 -51.76
N ASP A 11 24.50 17.41 -50.99
CA ASP A 11 23.04 17.30 -51.19
C ASP A 11 22.44 16.22 -52.11
N ASP A 12 21.36 15.53 -51.66
CA ASP A 12 19.96 15.87 -52.00
C ASP A 12 18.95 14.70 -51.77
N TYR A 13 17.69 15.09 -51.50
CA TYR A 13 16.39 14.39 -51.58
C TYR A 13 15.59 13.98 -50.32
N ASP A 14 14.54 14.78 -50.12
CA ASP A 14 13.33 14.67 -49.29
C ASP A 14 12.30 13.59 -49.73
N GLU A 15 11.40 13.29 -48.77
CA GLU A 15 9.97 12.92 -48.89
C GLU A 15 9.53 11.59 -49.52
N ALA A 16 8.96 10.72 -48.68
CA ALA A 16 7.64 10.12 -48.92
C ALA A 16 7.03 9.59 -47.60
N GLU A 17 5.85 10.12 -47.26
CA GLU A 17 4.91 9.54 -46.29
C GLU A 17 4.43 8.16 -46.77
N GLU A 18 4.42 7.17 -45.87
CA GLU A 18 3.41 6.10 -45.90
C GLU A 18 3.03 5.73 -44.46
N THR A 19 1.88 6.25 -44.07
CA THR A 19 0.99 5.73 -43.04
C THR A 19 0.64 4.27 -43.33
N ASP A 20 0.73 3.37 -42.34
CA ASP A 20 -0.42 2.53 -41.98
C ASP A 20 -0.12 1.57 -40.79
N THR A 21 -0.84 1.88 -39.70
CA THR A 21 -1.54 0.92 -38.84
C THR A 21 -0.71 0.14 -37.80
N PHE A 22 -0.71 0.65 -36.56
CA PHE A 22 -0.96 -0.20 -35.39
C PHE A 22 -2.41 -0.71 -35.48
N PRO A 23 -2.65 -2.03 -35.35
CA PRO A 23 -3.89 -2.48 -34.74
C PRO A 23 -3.64 -3.64 -33.77
N ASP A 24 -4.10 -3.43 -32.54
CA ASP A 24 -4.29 -4.46 -31.53
C ASP A 24 -5.15 -5.61 -32.10
N ALA A 25 -4.65 -6.84 -32.07
CA ALA A 25 -5.48 -8.05 -32.12
C ALA A 25 -4.71 -9.22 -31.49
N GLU A 26 -5.21 -9.61 -30.32
CA GLU A 26 -4.86 -10.74 -29.49
C GLU A 26 -4.65 -12.06 -30.26
N GLU A 27 -3.62 -12.83 -29.88
CA GLU A 27 -3.75 -14.27 -29.67
C GLU A 27 -2.60 -14.76 -28.78
N ASP A 28 -2.95 -15.17 -27.56
CA ASP A 28 -2.10 -15.84 -26.58
C ASP A 28 -1.51 -17.14 -27.13
N GLU A 29 -0.18 -17.28 -27.11
CA GLU A 29 0.45 -18.60 -27.04
C GLU A 29 1.77 -18.53 -26.24
N TYR A 30 1.60 -18.71 -24.93
CA TYR A 30 2.50 -19.33 -23.95
C TYR A 30 3.92 -19.66 -24.43
N ALA A 31 4.89 -18.84 -24.03
CA ALA A 31 6.29 -19.24 -23.95
C ALA A 31 6.89 -18.77 -22.62
N ASP A 32 7.77 -19.61 -22.09
CA ASP A 32 8.65 -19.44 -20.92
C ASP A 32 8.02 -19.89 -19.59
N GLU A 33 8.09 -21.18 -19.22
CA GLU A 33 9.29 -21.86 -18.69
C GLU A 33 9.97 -21.14 -17.50
N GLU A 34 9.19 -20.63 -16.54
CA GLU A 34 9.68 -20.31 -15.18
C GLU A 34 9.10 -21.22 -14.08
N GLU A 35 8.65 -22.43 -14.43
CA GLU A 35 8.21 -23.43 -13.43
C GLU A 35 9.34 -24.35 -12.90
N GLU A 36 10.61 -24.18 -13.31
CA GLU A 36 11.64 -25.20 -13.04
C GLU A 36 13.05 -24.68 -12.67
N ILE A 37 13.20 -23.55 -11.96
CA ILE A 37 14.51 -23.20 -11.34
C ILE A 37 14.32 -22.55 -9.96
N GLU A 38 13.79 -23.27 -8.97
CA GLU A 38 14.14 -23.03 -7.55
C GLU A 38 13.97 -24.29 -6.67
N GLU A 39 14.07 -25.47 -7.27
CA GLU A 39 14.07 -26.76 -6.57
C GLU A 39 15.50 -27.19 -6.19
N GLU A 40 16.30 -26.33 -5.55
CA GLU A 40 17.54 -26.79 -4.89
C GLU A 40 18.04 -25.87 -3.75
N LEU A 41 17.15 -25.50 -2.83
CA LEU A 41 17.57 -25.21 -1.45
C LEU A 41 16.50 -25.69 -0.47
N GLY A 42 16.58 -26.98 -0.15
CA GLY A 42 15.66 -27.74 0.69
C GLY A 42 15.48 -27.19 2.10
N VAL A 43 14.68 -26.12 2.22
CA VAL A 43 13.85 -25.86 3.38
C VAL A 43 12.44 -26.03 2.88
N GLU A 44 11.85 -27.18 3.20
CA GLU A 44 10.42 -27.47 3.08
C GLU A 44 9.67 -26.37 3.87
N TYR A 45 9.42 -25.24 3.21
CA TYR A 45 8.72 -24.12 3.79
C TYR A 45 7.27 -24.56 3.85
N SER A 46 6.89 -25.21 4.96
CA SER A 46 5.48 -25.34 5.31
C SER A 46 4.85 -23.99 5.03
N PRO A 47 3.88 -23.87 4.10
CA PRO A 47 3.38 -22.57 3.70
C PRO A 47 2.75 -21.97 4.94
N SER A 48 3.52 -21.09 5.59
CA SER A 48 3.11 -20.48 6.84
C SER A 48 1.75 -19.84 6.58
N ARG A 49 0.80 -19.97 7.51
CA ARG A 49 -0.56 -19.42 7.32
C ARG A 49 -0.53 -17.93 6.96
N LEU A 50 0.56 -17.23 7.34
CA LEU A 50 0.87 -15.85 6.98
C LEU A 50 1.31 -15.67 5.51
N ALA A 51 2.05 -16.60 4.91
CA ALA A 51 2.37 -16.55 3.47
C ALA A 51 1.09 -16.64 2.63
N LYS A 52 0.26 -17.66 2.87
CA LYS A 52 -1.04 -17.83 2.19
C LYS A 52 -2.04 -16.69 2.46
N PHE A 53 -1.87 -15.95 3.56
CA PHE A 53 -2.70 -14.79 3.87
C PHE A 53 -2.25 -13.55 3.11
N LEU A 54 -0.94 -13.36 2.91
CA LEU A 54 -0.40 -12.17 2.24
C LEU A 54 -0.52 -12.24 0.71
N GLU A 55 -0.73 -13.43 0.16
CA GLU A 55 -1.03 -13.65 -1.26
C GLU A 55 -2.40 -13.06 -1.65
N ASP A 56 -3.44 -13.34 -0.86
CA ASP A 56 -4.76 -12.70 -0.99
C ASP A 56 -5.35 -12.32 0.39
N PRO A 57 -4.97 -11.13 0.91
CA PRO A 57 -5.41 -10.69 2.24
C PRO A 57 -6.85 -10.14 2.23
N TRP A 58 -7.37 -9.68 1.10
CA TRP A 58 -8.56 -8.82 1.06
C TRP A 58 -9.85 -9.49 1.51
N PRO A 59 -10.21 -10.72 1.07
CA PRO A 59 -11.45 -11.37 1.50
C PRO A 59 -11.48 -11.59 3.02
N ARG A 60 -10.35 -11.96 3.61
CA ARG A 60 -10.25 -12.23 5.05
C ARG A 60 -10.27 -10.94 5.87
N VAL A 61 -9.53 -9.92 5.45
CA VAL A 61 -9.49 -8.62 6.14
C VAL A 61 -10.84 -7.94 6.09
N THR A 62 -11.47 -7.88 4.93
CA THR A 62 -12.80 -7.29 4.77
C THR A 62 -13.85 -8.03 5.58
N PHE A 63 -13.81 -9.36 5.62
CA PHE A 63 -14.70 -10.17 6.46
C PHE A 63 -14.54 -9.85 7.95
N VAL A 64 -13.30 -9.79 8.44
CA VAL A 64 -13.02 -9.43 9.84
C VAL A 64 -13.50 -8.01 10.15
N MET A 65 -13.26 -7.06 9.25
CA MET A 65 -13.71 -5.68 9.40
C MET A 65 -15.23 -5.57 9.40
N MET A 66 -15.91 -6.32 8.54
CA MET A 66 -17.37 -6.37 8.49
C MET A 66 -17.95 -6.86 9.82
N ILE A 67 -17.43 -7.97 10.34
CA ILE A 67 -17.84 -8.49 11.66
C ILE A 67 -17.59 -7.46 12.75
N LEU A 68 -16.40 -6.84 12.75
CA LEU A 68 -16.05 -5.81 13.72
C LEU A 68 -17.02 -4.63 13.66
N GLY A 69 -17.38 -4.17 12.46
CA GLY A 69 -18.38 -3.12 12.25
C GLY A 69 -19.75 -3.50 12.80
N PHE A 70 -20.22 -4.72 12.55
CA PHE A 70 -21.49 -5.21 13.11
C PHE A 70 -21.45 -5.29 14.64
N VAL A 71 -20.35 -5.79 15.21
CA VAL A 71 -20.18 -5.85 16.67
C VAL A 71 -20.24 -4.44 17.27
N VAL A 72 -19.52 -3.47 16.69
CA VAL A 72 -19.56 -2.08 17.17
C VAL A 72 -20.98 -1.52 17.12
N VAL A 73 -21.70 -1.71 16.02
CA VAL A 73 -23.06 -1.17 15.87
C VAL A 73 -24.05 -1.84 16.83
N LEU A 74 -23.99 -3.17 16.97
CA LEU A 74 -24.94 -3.93 17.79
C LEU A 74 -24.71 -3.78 19.29
N PHE A 75 -23.45 -3.63 19.72
CA PHE A 75 -23.11 -3.51 21.14
C PHE A 75 -23.06 -2.06 21.64
N THR A 76 -23.13 -1.06 20.76
CA THR A 76 -23.18 0.34 21.20
C THR A 76 -24.58 0.69 21.72
N PRO A 77 -24.72 1.12 22.98
CA PRO A 77 -26.00 1.57 23.52
C PRO A 77 -26.56 2.77 22.74
N ASN A 78 -27.89 2.84 22.61
CA ASN A 78 -28.56 3.90 21.83
C ASN A 78 -28.19 5.32 22.29
N ASP A 79 -28.05 5.52 23.60
CA ASP A 79 -27.70 6.82 24.18
C ASP A 79 -26.32 7.31 23.74
N VAL A 80 -25.34 6.40 23.70
CA VAL A 80 -23.98 6.70 23.23
C VAL A 80 -24.00 6.96 21.73
N TRP A 81 -24.71 6.12 20.97
CA TRP A 81 -24.82 6.25 19.52
C TRP A 81 -25.40 7.61 19.10
N ARG A 82 -26.44 8.10 19.79
CA ARG A 82 -27.10 9.36 19.43
C ARG A 82 -26.17 10.57 19.52
N VAL A 83 -25.22 10.56 20.45
CA VAL A 83 -24.32 11.70 20.71
C VAL A 83 -23.00 11.54 19.96
N TRP A 84 -22.47 10.31 19.90
CA TRP A 84 -21.11 10.04 19.44
C TRP A 84 -21.03 9.26 18.12
N ASN A 85 -22.14 9.13 17.37
CA ASN A 85 -22.20 8.39 16.10
C ASN A 85 -21.02 8.69 15.16
N TRP A 86 -20.73 9.96 14.88
CA TRP A 86 -19.66 10.35 13.96
C TRP A 86 -18.28 9.97 14.47
N MET A 87 -18.05 10.02 15.78
CA MET A 87 -16.78 9.62 16.39
C MET A 87 -16.59 8.10 16.33
N ILE A 88 -17.67 7.34 16.53
CA ILE A 88 -17.67 5.87 16.39
C ILE A 88 -17.45 5.45 14.93
N VAL A 89 -18.10 6.12 13.98
CA VAL A 89 -17.88 5.89 12.54
C VAL A 89 -16.44 6.24 12.16
N GLY A 90 -15.92 7.37 12.65
CA GLY A 90 -14.53 7.77 12.43
C GLY A 90 -13.52 6.78 13.02
N MET A 91 -13.83 6.22 14.21
CA MET A 91 -13.04 5.15 14.82
C MET A 91 -13.00 3.90 13.94
N TYR A 92 -14.15 3.47 13.44
CA TYR A 92 -14.23 2.33 12.54
C TYR A 92 -13.44 2.59 11.25
N PHE A 93 -13.54 3.79 10.68
CA PHE A 93 -12.74 4.19 9.52
C PHE A 93 -11.24 4.17 9.80
N LEU A 94 -10.79 4.65 10.97
CA LEU A 94 -9.40 4.55 11.40
C LEU A 94 -8.92 3.10 11.41
N TRP A 95 -9.71 2.17 11.96
CA TRP A 95 -9.36 0.75 12.00
C TRP A 95 -9.26 0.12 10.61
N ILE A 96 -10.13 0.51 9.67
CA ILE A 96 -10.00 0.09 8.27
C ILE A 96 -8.65 0.56 7.71
N LEU A 97 -8.33 1.85 7.86
CA LEU A 97 -7.06 2.40 7.37
C LEU A 97 -5.84 1.73 8.01
N THR A 98 -5.89 1.50 9.33
CA THR A 98 -4.82 0.80 10.06
C THR A 98 -4.61 -0.62 9.54
N ALA A 99 -5.69 -1.36 9.24
CA ALA A 99 -5.55 -2.69 8.66
C ALA A 99 -4.98 -2.66 7.24
N VAL A 100 -5.43 -1.73 6.40
CA VAL A 100 -4.87 -1.56 5.04
C VAL A 100 -3.38 -1.19 5.11
N ALA A 101 -3.00 -0.29 6.02
CA ALA A 101 -1.60 0.08 6.20
C ALA A 101 -0.76 -1.11 6.70
N SER A 102 -1.34 -1.92 7.58
CA SER A 102 -0.68 -3.12 8.11
C SER A 102 -0.50 -4.20 7.04
N THR A 103 -1.51 -4.47 6.21
CA THR A 103 -1.40 -5.46 5.13
C THR A 103 -0.37 -5.02 4.11
N ILE A 104 -0.45 -3.78 3.62
CA ILE A 104 0.51 -3.22 2.67
C ILE A 104 1.93 -3.24 3.24
N GLY A 105 2.11 -2.81 4.49
CA GLY A 105 3.41 -2.79 5.15
C GLY A 105 4.02 -4.19 5.32
N LEU A 106 3.19 -5.20 5.62
CA LEU A 106 3.62 -6.60 5.68
C LEU A 106 3.97 -7.18 4.31
N THR A 107 3.22 -6.83 3.26
CA THR A 107 3.54 -7.22 1.88
C THR A 107 4.88 -6.63 1.45
N VAL A 108 5.11 -5.34 1.69
CA VAL A 108 6.40 -4.68 1.40
C VAL A 108 7.55 -5.33 2.19
N TRP A 109 7.31 -5.69 3.45
CA TRP A 109 8.33 -6.34 4.28
C TRP A 109 8.75 -7.73 3.77
N LYS A 110 7.81 -8.48 3.17
CA LYS A 110 8.09 -9.81 2.63
C LYS A 110 8.83 -9.80 1.30
N ASN A 111 8.83 -8.70 0.56
CA ASN A 111 9.53 -8.62 -0.71
C ASN A 111 11.06 -8.69 -0.51
N PRO A 112 11.75 -9.71 -1.07
CA PRO A 112 13.18 -9.91 -0.88
C PRO A 112 14.04 -8.91 -1.67
N ALA A 113 13.47 -8.26 -2.69
CA ALA A 113 14.18 -7.46 -3.69
C ALA A 113 14.98 -6.27 -3.11
N VAL A 114 14.59 -5.68 -1.97
CA VAL A 114 15.25 -4.45 -1.47
C VAL A 114 15.47 -4.45 0.04
N SER A 115 16.71 -4.73 0.47
CA SER A 115 17.05 -4.96 1.88
C SER A 115 16.85 -3.76 2.81
N ARG A 116 16.85 -2.53 2.30
CA ARG A 116 16.63 -1.31 3.10
C ARG A 116 15.17 -0.87 3.12
N ILE A 117 14.46 -1.03 2.00
CA ILE A 117 13.06 -0.58 1.85
C ILE A 117 12.10 -1.46 2.66
N LYS A 118 12.42 -2.74 2.89
CA LYS A 118 11.63 -3.66 3.73
C LYS A 118 11.35 -3.12 5.14
N TYR A 119 12.29 -2.36 5.71
CA TYR A 119 12.11 -1.76 7.04
C TYR A 119 11.16 -0.57 7.02
N GLY A 120 11.00 0.11 5.88
CA GLY A 120 9.99 1.15 5.69
C GLY A 120 8.57 0.58 5.72
N GLY A 121 8.38 -0.65 5.24
CA GLY A 121 7.10 -1.36 5.33
C GLY A 121 6.68 -1.63 6.78
N ILE A 122 7.59 -2.23 7.55
CA ILE A 122 7.29 -2.64 8.93
C ILE A 122 7.13 -1.45 9.90
N THR A 123 7.93 -0.38 9.73
CA THR A 123 7.82 0.82 10.59
C THR A 123 6.51 1.56 10.36
N ASN A 124 6.06 1.66 9.10
CA ASN A 124 4.76 2.26 8.78
C ASN A 124 3.59 1.43 9.31
N ALA A 125 3.64 0.10 9.15
CA ALA A 125 2.62 -0.79 9.73
C ALA A 125 2.55 -0.62 11.26
N PHE A 126 3.71 -0.57 11.93
CA PHE A 126 3.77 -0.36 13.38
C PHE A 126 3.23 1.01 13.78
N LEU A 127 3.60 2.08 13.07
CA LEU A 127 3.10 3.43 13.31
C LEU A 127 1.58 3.49 13.17
N ALA A 128 1.02 2.89 12.12
CA ALA A 128 -0.42 2.85 11.88
C ALA A 128 -1.17 2.10 13.00
N LEU A 129 -0.58 1.03 13.54
CA LEU A 129 -1.13 0.27 14.67
C LEU A 129 -1.12 1.12 15.94
N VAL A 130 -0.01 1.79 16.25
CA VAL A 130 0.08 2.71 17.40
C VAL A 130 -0.95 3.83 17.29
N CYS A 131 -1.11 4.44 16.12
CA CYS A 131 -2.15 5.46 15.89
C CYS A 131 -3.57 4.90 16.05
N GLY A 132 -3.84 3.69 15.55
CA GLY A 132 -5.11 2.99 15.75
C GLY A 132 -5.45 2.81 17.23
N VAL A 133 -4.48 2.32 18.02
CA VAL A 133 -4.64 2.10 19.46
C VAL A 133 -4.81 3.43 20.21
N LEU A 134 -3.97 4.42 19.95
CA LEU A 134 -4.05 5.73 20.62
C LEU A 134 -5.37 6.44 20.31
N GLY A 135 -5.82 6.42 19.05
CA GLY A 135 -7.12 6.96 18.67
C GLY A 135 -8.26 6.25 19.41
N THR A 136 -8.18 4.92 19.51
CA THR A 136 -9.17 4.10 20.23
C THR A 136 -9.24 4.46 21.71
N ILE A 137 -8.10 4.54 22.39
CA ILE A 137 -8.03 4.90 23.80
C ILE A 137 -8.60 6.31 24.02
N ASP A 138 -8.18 7.30 23.23
CA ASP A 138 -8.67 8.68 23.34
C ASP A 138 -10.20 8.76 23.17
N THR A 139 -10.74 8.04 22.18
CA THR A 139 -12.19 7.98 21.92
C THR A 139 -12.95 7.33 23.07
N ILE A 140 -12.43 6.24 23.63
CA ILE A 140 -13.04 5.56 24.79
C ILE A 140 -13.02 6.51 26.01
N MET A 141 -11.92 7.22 26.25
CA MET A 141 -11.80 8.17 27.36
C MET A 141 -12.76 9.36 27.21
N LEU A 142 -12.94 9.87 25.98
CA LEU A 142 -13.93 10.91 25.68
C LEU A 142 -15.37 10.44 25.93
N ILE A 143 -15.73 9.25 25.44
CA ILE A 143 -17.07 8.68 25.65
C ILE A 143 -17.31 8.36 27.14
N GLY A 144 -16.28 7.86 27.83
CA GLY A 144 -16.31 7.53 29.25
C GLY A 144 -16.35 8.75 30.19
N GLY A 145 -16.24 9.97 29.66
CA GLY A 145 -16.31 11.20 30.43
C GLY A 145 -15.09 11.49 31.30
N THR A 146 -13.96 10.79 31.09
CA THR A 146 -12.71 11.00 31.85
C THR A 146 -11.87 12.16 31.30
N GLY A 147 -12.33 12.81 30.23
CA GLY A 147 -11.55 13.75 29.42
C GLY A 147 -10.72 13.03 28.37
N GLY A 148 -10.29 13.76 27.33
CA GLY A 148 -9.41 13.23 26.28
C GLY A 148 -7.99 12.98 26.80
N LEU A 149 -7.19 12.27 26.00
CA LEU A 149 -5.80 11.92 26.34
C LEU A 149 -4.91 13.16 26.52
N LEU A 150 -5.27 14.24 25.80
CA LEU A 150 -4.66 15.56 25.91
C LEU A 150 -5.74 16.55 26.40
N PRO A 151 -5.94 16.69 27.72
CA PRO A 151 -7.01 17.52 28.27
C PRO A 151 -6.83 19.03 28.00
N ALA A 152 -5.66 19.44 27.49
CA ALA A 152 -5.38 20.82 27.10
C ALA A 152 -5.82 21.15 25.66
N ILE A 153 -6.24 20.15 24.88
CA ILE A 153 -6.62 20.29 23.47
C ILE A 153 -8.04 19.77 23.30
N ASP A 154 -8.96 20.64 22.88
CA ASP A 154 -10.37 20.28 22.64
C ASP A 154 -10.57 19.43 21.38
N VAL A 155 -9.53 19.27 20.56
CA VAL A 155 -9.56 18.47 19.32
C VAL A 155 -9.26 17.01 19.66
N PRO A 156 -10.18 16.07 19.33
CA PRO A 156 -9.94 14.64 19.49
C PRO A 156 -8.67 14.17 18.78
N VAL A 157 -7.87 13.35 19.47
CA VAL A 157 -6.63 12.76 18.93
C VAL A 157 -6.95 11.87 17.72
N LEU A 158 -8.17 11.35 17.64
CA LEU A 158 -8.71 10.61 16.49
C LEU A 158 -8.40 11.28 15.14
N TYR A 159 -8.60 12.60 15.02
CA TYR A 159 -8.39 13.29 13.74
C TYR A 159 -6.91 13.31 13.33
N ALA A 160 -6.02 13.59 14.30
CA ALA A 160 -4.59 13.55 14.08
C ALA A 160 -4.11 12.13 13.74
N ALA A 161 -4.65 11.11 14.44
CA ALA A 161 -4.35 9.71 14.16
C ALA A 161 -4.74 9.30 12.74
N ILE A 162 -5.94 9.69 12.27
CA ILE A 162 -6.38 9.43 10.89
C ILE A 162 -5.41 10.07 9.89
N LEU A 163 -5.03 11.34 10.09
CA LEU A 163 -4.09 12.01 9.19
C LEU A 163 -2.73 11.30 9.14
N ILE A 164 -2.18 10.91 10.29
CA ILE A 164 -0.90 10.19 10.35
C ILE A 164 -1.00 8.85 9.61
N VAL A 165 -2.09 8.10 9.78
CA VAL A 165 -2.30 6.83 9.07
C VAL A 165 -2.44 7.06 7.57
N VAL A 166 -3.13 8.11 7.12
CA VAL A 166 -3.22 8.47 5.69
C VAL A 166 -1.84 8.79 5.12
N PHE A 167 -1.01 9.55 5.83
CA PHE A 167 0.38 9.81 5.40
C PHE A 167 1.22 8.53 5.37
N SER A 168 1.02 7.63 6.32
CA SER A 168 1.69 6.32 6.34
C SER A 168 1.28 5.46 5.14
N LEU A 169 -0.01 5.42 4.81
CA LEU A 169 -0.52 4.75 3.61
C LEU A 169 0.07 5.35 2.32
N TYR A 170 0.13 6.67 2.23
CA TYR A 170 0.72 7.35 1.09
C TYR A 170 2.22 7.02 0.95
N SER A 171 2.96 7.02 2.06
CA SER A 171 4.36 6.60 2.09
C SER A 171 4.55 5.15 1.64
N LEU A 172 3.71 4.24 2.14
CA LEU A 172 3.72 2.83 1.75
C LEU A 172 3.41 2.63 0.25
N TRP A 173 2.45 3.39 -0.28
CA TRP A 173 2.10 3.36 -1.69
C TRP A 173 3.27 3.81 -2.59
N LEU A 174 3.96 4.89 -2.21
CA LEU A 174 5.17 5.33 -2.92
C LEU A 174 6.26 4.26 -2.86
N VAL A 175 6.45 3.65 -1.69
CA VAL A 175 7.42 2.55 -1.51
C VAL A 175 7.10 1.37 -2.42
N GLN A 176 5.84 0.96 -2.52
CA GLN A 176 5.43 -0.13 -3.42
C GLN A 176 5.75 0.19 -4.88
N ARG A 177 5.48 1.41 -5.33
CA ARG A 177 5.79 1.84 -6.71
C ARG A 177 7.29 1.78 -7.01
N VAL A 178 8.12 2.26 -6.09
CA VAL A 178 9.58 2.19 -6.26
C VAL A 178 10.06 0.75 -6.38
N VAL A 179 9.56 -0.14 -5.53
CA VAL A 179 9.92 -1.57 -5.56
C VAL A 179 9.46 -2.23 -6.88
N GLN A 180 8.27 -1.89 -7.38
CA GLN A 180 7.79 -2.39 -8.68
C GLN A 180 8.69 -1.94 -9.83
N THR A 181 9.06 -0.66 -9.89
CA THR A 181 9.94 -0.13 -10.93
C THR A 181 11.34 -0.75 -10.87
N GLU A 182 11.91 -0.98 -9.68
CA GLU A 182 13.22 -1.63 -9.55
C GLU A 182 13.19 -3.10 -10.03
N MET A 183 12.08 -3.82 -9.82
CA MET A 183 11.91 -5.19 -10.32
C MET A 183 11.78 -5.23 -11.84
N GLU A 184 11.02 -4.30 -12.44
CA GLU A 184 10.90 -4.19 -13.91
C GLU A 184 12.26 -3.91 -14.57
N GLN A 185 13.11 -3.09 -13.95
CA GLN A 185 14.46 -2.80 -14.44
C GLN A 185 15.45 -3.96 -14.29
N ALA A 186 15.23 -4.87 -13.33
CA ALA A 186 16.09 -6.03 -13.12
C ALA A 186 15.80 -7.18 -14.11
N ASN A 187 14.61 -7.18 -14.71
CA ASN A 187 14.16 -8.18 -15.68
C ASN A 187 14.35 -7.76 -17.15
N GLN A 188 14.95 -6.57 -17.39
CA GLN A 188 15.37 -6.08 -18.71
C GLN A 188 16.88 -6.21 -18.89
#